data_AF-A0A0K0PNE1-F1
#
_entry.id   AF-A0A0K0PNE1-F1
#
_cell.length_a   1.000
_cell.length_b   1.000
_cell.length_c   1.000
_cell.angle_alpha   90.00
_cell.angle_beta   90.00
_cell.angle_gamma   90.00
#
_symmetry.space_group_name_H-M   'P 1'
#
loop_
_entity.id
_entity.type
_entity.pdbx_description
1 polymer ?
#
loop_
_entity_poly.entity_id
_entity_poly.type
_entity_poly.pdbx_seq_one_letter_code
_entity_poly.pdbx_strand_id
1 'polypeptide(L)'
;RERFLYSMEGVNKASASAGEIKGHYLNVTAATMEDMYERAEFSKDVGSIICMIDLVIGYTAIQSMAIWARKHDMILHLHRAGNS
;
A
#
# COMPACT_ATOMS: atom_id res chain seq x y z
N ARG A 1 10.11 4.89 4.21
CA ARG A 1 10.84 3.61 4.00
C ARG A 1 10.94 2.81 5.30
N GLU A 2 11.47 3.36 6.40
CA GLU A 2 11.58 2.66 7.70
C GLU A 2 10.29 1.99 8.18
N ARG A 3 9.17 2.73 8.18
CA ARG A 3 7.85 2.17 8.54
C ARG A 3 7.51 0.91 7.75
N PHE A 4 7.84 0.85 6.46
CA PHE A 4 7.49 -0.28 5.60
C PHE A 4 8.31 -1.51 6.00
N LEU A 5 9.61 -1.33 6.28
CA LEU A 5 10.50 -2.40 6.71
C LEU A 5 10.06 -2.98 8.07
N TYR A 6 9.84 -2.13 9.07
CA TYR A 6 9.40 -2.57 10.39
C TYR A 6 7.99 -3.19 10.36
N SER A 7 7.08 -2.65 9.56
CA SER A 7 5.76 -3.26 9.35
C SER A 7 5.86 -4.65 8.73
N MET A 8 6.70 -4.84 7.70
CA MET A 8 6.86 -6.14 7.06
C MET A 8 7.56 -7.16 7.96
N GLU A 9 8.51 -6.74 8.80
CA GLU A 9 9.06 -7.60 9.85
C GLU A 9 7.96 -8.11 10.79
N GLY A 10 7.08 -7.21 11.25
CA GLY A 10 5.94 -7.55 12.10
C GLY A 10 4.93 -8.48 11.42
N VAL A 11 4.59 -8.20 10.15
CA VAL A 11 3.69 -9.04 9.34
C VAL A 11 4.25 -10.45 9.18
N ASN A 12 5.53 -10.58 8.81
CA ASN A 12 6.16 -11.88 8.60
C ASN A 12 6.30 -12.66 9.91
N LYS A 13 6.66 -12.01 11.00
CA LYS A 13 6.70 -12.63 12.33
C LYS A 13 5.32 -13.14 12.77
N ALA A 14 4.27 -12.34 12.56
CA ALA A 14 2.90 -12.72 12.90
C ALA A 14 2.40 -13.87 12.01
N SER A 15 2.73 -13.85 10.71
CA SER A 15 2.37 -14.92 9.78
C SER A 15 3.06 -16.24 10.15
N ALA A 16 4.36 -16.22 10.44
CA ALA A 16 5.10 -17.41 10.86
C ALA A 16 4.59 -17.99 12.19
N SER A 17 4.10 -17.14 13.09
CA SER A 17 3.60 -17.57 14.41
C SER A 17 2.18 -18.13 14.36
N ALA A 18 1.34 -17.63 13.45
CA ALA A 18 -0.08 -18.00 13.34
C ALA A 18 -0.37 -19.05 12.26
N GLY A 19 0.50 -19.22 11.25
CA GLY A 19 0.21 -20.04 10.07
C GLY A 19 -0.85 -19.44 9.14
N GLU A 20 -1.18 -18.16 9.33
CA GLU A 20 -2.17 -17.43 8.53
C GLU A 20 -1.49 -16.34 7.69
N ILE A 21 -2.10 -16.00 6.55
CA ILE A 21 -1.69 -14.84 5.74
C ILE A 21 -1.99 -13.57 6.53
N LYS A 22 -0.98 -12.72 6.71
CA LYS A 22 -1.10 -11.41 7.35
C LYS A 22 -0.69 -10.31 6.37
N GLY A 23 -1.11 -9.08 6.64
CA GLY A 23 -0.75 -7.92 5.84
C GLY A 23 -0.92 -6.63 6.64
N HIS A 24 -0.34 -5.54 6.13
CA HIS A 24 -0.50 -4.22 6.70
C HIS A 24 -0.74 -3.22 5.57
N TYR A 25 -1.75 -2.36 5.72
CA TYR A 25 -2.12 -1.41 4.67
C TYR A 25 -1.06 -0.29 4.61
N LEU A 26 0.00 -0.51 3.84
CA LEU A 26 1.07 0.47 3.71
C LEU A 26 0.55 1.69 2.96
N ASN A 27 0.40 2.81 3.67
CA ASN A 27 -0.08 4.05 3.06
C ASN A 27 0.97 4.62 2.08
N VAL A 28 0.61 4.65 0.80
CA VAL A 28 1.41 5.17 -0.31
C VAL A 28 0.95 6.55 -0.80
N THR A 29 -0.09 7.13 -0.20
CA THR A 29 -0.50 8.54 -0.43
C THR A 29 0.70 9.46 -0.32
N ALA A 30 0.91 10.30 -1.33
CA ALA A 30 1.97 11.30 -1.37
C ALA A 30 1.48 12.55 -2.13
N ALA A 31 2.33 13.59 -2.19
CA ALA A 31 1.98 14.87 -2.82
C ALA A 31 2.02 14.83 -4.36
N THR A 32 2.86 13.96 -4.93
CA THR A 32 3.04 13.80 -6.38
C THR A 32 2.81 12.35 -6.80
N MET A 33 2.51 12.13 -8.08
CA MET A 33 2.33 10.78 -8.61
C MET A 33 3.64 9.99 -8.59
N GLU A 34 4.75 10.66 -8.83
CA GLU A 34 6.10 10.08 -8.82
C GLU A 34 6.42 9.52 -7.43
N ASP A 35 6.19 10.30 -6.36
CA ASP A 35 6.38 9.85 -4.99
C ASP A 35 5.43 8.70 -4.62
N MET A 36 4.19 8.73 -5.12
CA MET A 36 3.23 7.65 -4.91
C MET A 36 3.71 6.34 -5.56
N TYR A 37 4.21 6.40 -6.79
CA TYR A 37 4.77 5.25 -7.47
C TYR A 37 6.02 4.72 -6.77
N GLU A 38 6.94 5.58 -6.36
CA GLU A 38 8.12 5.15 -5.60
C GLU A 38 7.76 4.40 -4.31
N ARG A 39 6.74 4.89 -3.58
CA ARG A 39 6.25 4.21 -2.37
C ARG A 39 5.56 2.89 -2.71
N ALA A 40 4.79 2.86 -3.78
CA ALA A 40 4.06 1.67 -4.21
C ALA A 40 5.02 0.56 -4.70
N GLU A 41 6.01 0.90 -5.51
CA GLU A 41 7.08 -0.03 -5.92
C GLU A 41 7.84 -0.53 -4.70
N PHE A 42 8.23 0.35 -3.78
CA PHE A 42 8.90 -0.09 -2.57
C PHE A 42 8.03 -1.03 -1.72
N SER A 43 6.71 -0.81 -1.63
CA SER A 43 5.78 -1.69 -0.92
C SER A 43 5.73 -3.10 -1.51
N LYS A 44 5.82 -3.20 -2.83
CA LYS A 44 5.88 -4.45 -3.58
C LYS A 44 7.23 -5.13 -3.41
N ASP A 45 8.33 -4.39 -3.51
CA ASP A 45 9.68 -4.92 -3.38
C ASP A 45 9.94 -5.55 -1.99
N VAL A 46 9.32 -5.00 -0.94
CA VAL A 46 9.38 -5.58 0.42
C VAL A 46 8.38 -6.72 0.64
N GLY A 47 7.62 -7.11 -0.39
CA GLY A 47 6.70 -8.26 -0.37
C GLY A 47 5.34 -7.99 0.30
N SER A 48 4.86 -6.75 0.35
CA SER A 48 3.51 -6.49 0.86
C SER A 48 2.45 -7.07 -0.08
N ILE A 49 1.36 -7.59 0.49
CA ILE A 49 0.19 -8.08 -0.25
C ILE A 49 -0.86 -6.98 -0.48
N ILE A 50 -0.74 -5.86 0.23
CA ILE A 50 -1.74 -4.78 0.25
C ILE A 50 -1.08 -3.42 0.50
N CYS A 51 -1.57 -2.39 -0.18
CA CYS A 51 -1.25 -0.99 0.09
C CYS A 51 -2.54 -0.18 0.24
N MET A 52 -2.43 1.07 0.73
CA MET A 52 -3.56 1.97 0.82
C MET A 52 -3.30 3.35 0.26
N ILE A 53 -4.38 3.98 -0.19
CA ILE A 53 -4.44 5.36 -0.66
C ILE A 53 -5.62 6.09 0.01
N ASP A 54 -5.53 7.40 0.07
CA ASP A 54 -6.57 8.27 0.62
C ASP A 54 -7.38 8.95 -0.50
N LEU A 55 -8.69 9.12 -0.30
CA LEU A 55 -9.58 9.76 -1.28
C LEU A 55 -9.14 11.19 -1.65
N VAL A 56 -8.48 11.91 -0.73
CA VAL A 56 -8.01 13.28 -0.93
C VAL A 56 -6.97 13.43 -2.04
N ILE A 57 -6.36 12.34 -2.54
CA ILE A 57 -5.42 12.39 -3.69
C ILE A 57 -6.12 12.70 -5.02
N GLY A 58 -7.45 12.58 -5.08
CA GLY A 58 -8.25 12.84 -6.27
C GLY A 58 -8.36 11.66 -7.24
N TYR A 59 -9.39 11.69 -8.09
CA TYR A 59 -9.79 10.55 -8.92
C TYR A 59 -8.75 10.13 -9.96
N THR A 60 -8.03 11.08 -10.55
CA THR A 60 -6.96 10.80 -11.53
C THR A 60 -5.86 9.93 -10.91
N ALA A 61 -5.41 10.27 -9.70
CA ALA A 61 -4.41 9.50 -8.98
C ALA A 61 -4.98 8.14 -8.54
N ILE A 62 -6.23 8.09 -8.07
CA ILE A 62 -6.90 6.82 -7.70
C ILE A 62 -6.95 5.85 -8.88
N GLN A 63 -7.37 6.30 -10.06
CA GLN A 63 -7.42 5.44 -11.24
C GLN A 63 -6.03 4.97 -11.68
N SER A 64 -5.04 5.86 -11.64
CA SER A 64 -3.64 5.54 -11.95
C SER A 64 -3.09 4.47 -11.00
N MET A 65 -3.39 4.58 -9.70
CA MET A 65 -3.01 3.59 -8.69
C MET A 65 -3.78 2.27 -8.82
N ALA A 66 -5.06 2.30 -9.20
CA ALA A 66 -5.84 1.09 -9.45
C ALA A 66 -5.30 0.28 -10.63
N ILE A 67 -4.92 0.97 -11.72
CA ILE A 67 -4.27 0.33 -12.88
C ILE A 67 -2.91 -0.25 -12.47
N TRP A 68 -2.12 0.50 -11.70
CA TRP A 68 -0.84 0.03 -11.20
C TRP A 68 -0.99 -1.21 -10.31
N ALA A 69 -1.95 -1.19 -9.38
CA ALA A 69 -2.20 -2.30 -8.46
C ALA A 69 -2.61 -3.57 -9.20
N ARG A 70 -3.44 -3.44 -10.25
CA ARG A 70 -3.80 -4.57 -11.13
C ARG A 70 -2.58 -5.16 -11.85
N LYS A 71 -1.65 -4.33 -12.33
CA LYS A 71 -0.45 -4.79 -13.06
C LYS A 71 0.59 -5.45 -12.16
N HIS A 72 0.49 -5.26 -10.84
CA HIS A 72 1.47 -5.70 -9.86
C HIS A 72 0.89 -6.65 -8.81
N ASP A 73 -0.27 -7.25 -9.09
CA ASP A 73 -0.95 -8.19 -8.20
C ASP A 73 -1.14 -7.67 -6.75
N MET A 74 -1.39 -6.37 -6.62
CA MET A 74 -1.49 -5.68 -5.32
C MET A 74 -2.96 -5.43 -4.95
N ILE A 75 -3.33 -5.74 -3.70
CA ILE A 75 -4.62 -5.30 -3.16
C ILE A 75 -4.52 -3.81 -2.84
N LEU A 76 -5.49 -3.01 -3.32
CA LEU A 76 -5.53 -1.56 -3.10
C LEU A 76 -6.69 -1.18 -2.18
N HIS A 77 -6.38 -0.78 -0.96
CA HIS A 77 -7.35 -0.26 0.00
C HIS A 77 -7.54 1.25 -0.20
N LEU A 78 -8.80 1.71 -0.28
CA LEU A 78 -9.14 3.13 -0.37
C LEU A 78 -9.71 3.61 0.97
N HIS A 79 -8.99 4.51 1.63
CA HIS A 79 -9.50 5.23 2.78
C HIS A 79 -10.23 6.50 2.32
N ARG A 80 -11.43 6.75 2.84
CA ARG A 80 -12.33 7.84 2.40
C ARG A 80 -12.07 9.20 3.07
N ALA A 81 -10.80 9.55 3.33
CA ALA A 81 -10.45 10.84 3.92
C ALA A 81 -11.12 12.01 3.17
N GLY A 82 -11.73 12.95 3.89
CA GLY A 82 -12.47 14.07 3.33
C GLY A 82 -13.96 13.80 3.06
N ASN A 83 -14.42 12.55 3.10
CA ASN A 83 -15.84 12.22 3.13
C ASN A 83 -16.37 12.25 4.59
N SER A 84 -17.54 12.87 4.81
CA SER A 84 -18.27 12.80 6.10
C SER A 84 -19.26 11.64 6.13
#